data_AF-I6Z4L7-F1
#
_entry.id   AF-I6Z4L7-F1
#
_cell.length_a   1.000
_cell.length_b   1.000
_cell.length_c   1.000
_cell.angle_alpha   90.00
_cell.angle_beta   90.00
_cell.angle_gamma   90.00
#
_symmetry.space_group_name_H-M   'P 1'
#
loop_
_entity.id
_entity.type
_entity.pdbx_description
1 polymer ?
#
loop_
_entity_poly.entity_id
_entity_poly.type
_entity_poly.pdbx_seq_one_letter_code
_entity_poly.pdbx_strand_id
1 'polypeptide(L)'
;MIELKITIEAALALLLDRIKVEMKMRHKSNDISKFARFEDLSYKHQIKIVEAAIFDTIFLLPVDIITQKSNLSLIITETVKSLYKVFRKEEFLLYNKKQSDKIINYIYNYFTANLKDDGFKNN
;
A
#
# COMPACT_ATOMS: atom_id res chain seq x y z
N MET A 1 -6.21 1.86 20.98
CA MET A 1 -6.32 1.77 19.51
C MET A 1 -6.02 3.14 18.98
N ILE A 2 -4.96 3.32 18.20
CA ILE A 2 -4.67 4.61 17.57
C ILE A 2 -5.67 4.80 16.44
N GLU A 3 -6.35 5.95 16.43
CA GLU A 3 -7.17 6.35 15.30
C GLU A 3 -6.38 7.31 14.42
N LEU A 4 -6.01 6.85 13.23
CA LEU A 4 -5.37 7.69 12.23
C LEU A 4 -6.41 8.65 11.67
N LYS A 5 -6.22 9.94 11.90
CA LYS A 5 -7.08 11.02 11.41
C LYS A 5 -6.71 11.40 9.97
N ILE A 6 -6.76 10.43 9.06
CA ILE A 6 -6.57 10.63 7.62
C ILE A 6 -7.89 10.38 6.90
N THR A 7 -8.26 11.30 6.01
CA THR A 7 -9.44 11.10 5.16
C THR A 7 -9.13 10.10 4.04
N ILE A 8 -10.16 9.42 3.54
CA ILE A 8 -9.99 8.47 2.43
C ILE A 8 -9.52 9.20 1.16
N GLU A 9 -9.94 10.45 0.97
CA GLU A 9 -9.52 11.29 -0.15
C GLU A 9 -8.02 11.62 -0.08
N ALA A 10 -7.50 11.96 1.10
CA ALA A 10 -6.08 12.22 1.29
C ALA A 10 -5.25 10.95 1.10
N ALA A 11 -5.71 9.82 1.64
CA ALA A 11 -5.07 8.53 1.44
C ALA A 11 -5.09 8.10 -0.04
N LEU A 12 -6.18 8.38 -0.75
CA LEU A 12 -6.31 8.10 -2.18
C LEU A 12 -5.35 8.93 -3.02
N ALA A 13 -5.24 10.23 -2.74
CA ALA A 13 -4.28 11.11 -3.43
C ALA A 13 -2.85 10.58 -3.26
N LEU A 14 -2.48 10.20 -2.04
CA LEU A 14 -1.17 9.63 -1.75
C LEU A 14 -0.95 8.28 -2.48
N LEU A 15 -1.96 7.40 -2.48
CA LEU A 15 -1.88 6.12 -3.18
C LEU A 15 -1.70 6.32 -4.69
N LEU A 16 -2.42 7.26 -5.30
CA LEU A 16 -2.30 7.56 -6.73
C LEU A 16 -0.90 8.05 -7.09
N ASP A 17 -0.29 8.89 -6.27
CA ASP A 17 1.08 9.35 -6.48
C ASP A 17 2.09 8.21 -6.34
N ARG A 18 1.87 7.31 -5.38
CA ARG A 18 2.70 6.10 -5.22
C ARG A 18 2.55 5.12 -6.38
N ILE A 19 1.35 4.94 -6.92
CA ILE A 19 1.12 4.16 -8.15
C ILE A 19 1.91 4.75 -9.32
N LYS A 20 1.93 6.08 -9.49
CA LYS A 20 2.73 6.73 -10.55
C LYS A 20 4.22 6.46 -10.40
N VAL A 21 4.73 6.51 -9.17
CA VAL A 21 6.15 6.21 -8.89
C VAL A 21 6.46 4.75 -9.22
N GLU A 22 5.61 3.82 -8.79
CA GLU A 22 5.76 2.38 -9.08
C GLU A 22 5.71 2.09 -10.58
N MET A 23 4.76 2.69 -11.32
CA MET A 23 4.67 2.60 -12.78
C MET A 23 5.97 3.08 -13.43
N LYS A 24 6.51 4.22 -12.99
CA LYS A 24 7.79 4.75 -13.51
C LYS A 24 8.95 3.79 -13.25
N MET A 25 8.98 3.12 -12.10
CA MET A 25 10.01 2.12 -11.80
C MET A 25 9.88 0.89 -12.69
N ARG A 26 8.67 0.35 -12.87
CA ARG A 26 8.40 -0.82 -13.73
C ARG A 26 8.65 -0.56 -15.21
N HIS A 27 8.42 0.65 -15.69
CA HIS A 27 8.81 1.03 -17.05
C HIS A 27 10.33 1.08 -17.22
N LYS A 28 11.06 1.51 -16.19
CA LYS A 28 12.53 1.55 -16.22
C LYS A 28 13.14 0.15 -16.18
N SER A 29 12.55 -0.79 -15.45
CA SER A 29 12.99 -2.19 -15.39
C SER A 29 12.57 -3.03 -16.60
N ASN A 30 11.75 -2.48 -17.52
CA ASN A 30 11.10 -3.19 -18.62
C ASN A 30 10.10 -4.29 -18.18
N ASP A 31 9.64 -4.26 -16.93
CA ASP A 31 8.57 -5.17 -16.46
C ASP A 31 7.21 -4.83 -17.09
N ILE A 32 7.02 -3.57 -17.48
CA ILE A 32 5.84 -3.06 -18.17
C ILE A 32 6.28 -2.23 -19.38
N SER A 33 5.62 -2.44 -20.52
CA SER A 33 5.86 -1.64 -21.74
C SER A 33 5.84 -0.15 -21.45
N LYS A 34 6.82 0.60 -21.97
CA LYS A 34 7.00 2.05 -21.72
C LYS A 34 5.79 2.92 -22.07
N PHE A 35 4.89 2.41 -22.91
CA PHE A 35 3.69 3.13 -23.36
C PHE A 35 2.40 2.65 -22.70
N ALA A 36 2.45 1.57 -21.91
CA ALA A 36 1.26 1.05 -21.24
C ALA A 36 0.87 1.96 -20.08
N ARG A 37 -0.36 2.45 -20.06
CA ARG A 37 -0.89 3.20 -18.91
C ARG A 37 -1.43 2.24 -17.86
N PHE A 38 -1.54 2.72 -16.63
CA PHE A 38 -2.06 1.90 -15.53
C PHE A 38 -3.48 1.37 -15.84
N GLU A 39 -4.36 2.21 -16.38
CA GLU A 39 -5.73 1.81 -16.75
C GLU A 39 -5.80 0.72 -17.82
N ASP A 40 -4.78 0.61 -18.68
CA ASP A 40 -4.74 -0.36 -19.78
C ASP A 40 -4.31 -1.76 -19.31
N LEU A 41 -3.78 -1.87 -18.09
CA LEU A 41 -3.32 -3.13 -17.52
C LEU A 41 -4.50 -4.01 -17.06
N SER A 42 -4.31 -5.33 -17.10
CA SER A 42 -5.28 -6.25 -16.48
C SER A 42 -5.33 -6.05 -14.97
N TYR A 43 -6.49 -6.31 -14.36
CA TYR A 43 -6.68 -6.12 -12.91
C TYR A 43 -5.61 -6.85 -12.07
N LYS A 44 -5.19 -8.05 -12.51
CA LYS A 44 -4.10 -8.81 -11.87
C LYS A 44 -2.77 -8.04 -11.81
N HIS A 45 -2.45 -7.24 -12.82
CA HIS A 45 -1.24 -6.41 -12.81
C HIS A 45 -1.46 -5.11 -12.05
N GLN A 46 -2.62 -4.49 -12.20
CA GLN A 46 -2.99 -3.28 -11.48
C GLN A 46 -2.91 -3.50 -9.96
N ILE A 47 -3.50 -4.59 -9.47
CA ILE A 47 -3.52 -4.85 -8.03
C ILE A 47 -2.12 -5.09 -7.47
N LYS A 48 -1.22 -5.74 -8.22
CA LYS A 48 0.18 -5.91 -7.80
C LYS A 48 0.92 -4.58 -7.64
N ILE A 49 0.64 -3.63 -8.53
CA ILE A 49 1.22 -2.28 -8.49
C ILE A 49 0.65 -1.50 -7.31
N VAL A 50 -0.66 -1.61 -7.08
CA VAL A 50 -1.34 -1.01 -5.92
C VAL A 50 -0.80 -1.58 -4.61
N GLU A 51 -0.66 -2.90 -4.49
CA GLU A 51 -0.13 -3.56 -3.29
C GLU A 51 1.34 -3.17 -3.04
N ALA A 52 2.17 -3.03 -4.08
CA ALA A 52 3.53 -2.51 -3.96
C ALA A 52 3.55 -1.06 -3.47
N ALA A 53 2.72 -0.20 -4.06
CA ALA A 53 2.57 1.20 -3.63
C ALA A 53 2.09 1.33 -2.18
N ILE A 54 1.18 0.46 -1.74
CA ILE A 54 0.72 0.39 -0.34
C ILE A 54 1.85 -0.08 0.57
N PHE A 55 2.57 -1.12 0.18
CA PHE A 55 3.69 -1.64 0.95
C PHE A 55 4.73 -0.55 1.22
N ASP A 56 5.19 0.14 0.16
CA ASP A 56 6.13 1.26 0.27
C ASP A 56 5.60 2.38 1.16
N THR A 57 4.31 2.68 1.04
CA THR A 57 3.67 3.71 1.86
C THR A 57 3.68 3.36 3.33
N ILE A 58 3.25 2.14 3.68
CA ILE A 58 3.18 1.68 5.07
C ILE A 58 4.59 1.58 5.66
N PHE A 59 5.56 1.13 4.87
CA PHE A 59 6.95 1.00 5.32
C PHE A 59 7.56 2.34 5.73
N LEU A 60 7.07 3.45 5.18
CA LEU A 60 7.50 4.81 5.52
C LEU A 60 6.73 5.44 6.68
N LEU A 61 5.73 4.76 7.24
CA LEU A 61 5.01 5.25 8.41
C LEU A 61 5.87 5.11 9.68
N PRO A 62 5.66 5.97 10.68
CA PRO A 62 6.20 5.77 12.02
C PRO A 62 5.91 4.35 12.53
N VAL A 63 6.94 3.69 13.09
CA VAL A 63 6.85 2.29 13.55
C VAL A 63 5.68 2.08 14.50
N ASP A 64 5.41 3.02 15.41
CA ASP A 64 4.28 2.95 16.35
C ASP A 64 2.91 2.85 15.67
N ILE A 65 2.73 3.45 14.48
CA ILE A 65 1.48 3.34 13.71
C ILE A 65 1.27 1.90 13.20
N ILE A 66 2.37 1.20 12.91
CA ILE A 66 2.38 -0.15 12.35
C ILE A 66 2.27 -1.19 13.47
N THR A 67 2.99 -1.00 14.58
CA THR A 67 3.08 -1.96 15.68
C THR A 67 1.90 -1.89 16.64
N GLN A 68 1.22 -0.74 16.74
CA GLN A 68 0.05 -0.59 17.58
C GLN A 68 -1.24 -0.87 16.79
N LYS A 69 -2.25 -1.38 17.51
CA LYS A 69 -3.58 -1.60 16.92
C LYS A 69 -4.18 -0.27 16.46
N SER A 70 -4.42 -0.15 15.15
CA SER A 70 -4.99 1.06 14.52
C SER A 70 -6.10 0.73 13.51
N ASN A 71 -6.73 1.77 12.97
CA ASN A 71 -7.68 1.68 11.86
C ASN A 71 -7.02 1.62 10.47
N LEU A 72 -5.69 1.48 10.39
CA LEU A 72 -4.91 1.53 9.13
C LEU A 72 -5.43 0.54 8.06
N SER A 73 -5.73 -0.69 8.46
CA SER A 73 -6.26 -1.71 7.54
C SER A 73 -7.58 -1.31 6.89
N LEU A 74 -8.47 -0.65 7.65
CA LEU A 74 -9.73 -0.14 7.12
C LEU A 74 -9.48 1.01 6.14
N ILE A 75 -8.61 1.95 6.51
CA ILE A 75 -8.21 3.08 5.64
C ILE A 75 -7.68 2.56 4.31
N ILE A 76 -6.75 1.61 4.32
CA ILE A 76 -6.18 1.03 3.08
C ILE A 76 -7.28 0.38 2.26
N THR A 77 -8.15 -0.43 2.89
CA THR A 77 -9.23 -1.15 2.20
C THR A 77 -10.14 -0.18 1.45
N GLU A 78 -10.63 0.86 2.13
CA GLU A 78 -11.55 1.83 1.54
C GLU A 78 -10.85 2.75 0.52
N THR A 79 -9.55 3.01 0.71
CA THR A 79 -8.73 3.74 -0.27
C THR A 79 -8.56 2.94 -1.56
N VAL A 80 -8.24 1.64 -1.48
CA VAL A 80 -8.11 0.77 -2.66
C VAL A 80 -9.44 0.64 -3.37
N LYS A 81 -10.54 0.42 -2.64
CA LYS A 81 -11.86 0.40 -3.25
C LYS A 81 -12.12 1.68 -4.01
N SER A 82 -11.82 2.85 -3.43
CA SER A 82 -12.05 4.16 -4.07
C SER A 82 -11.34 4.34 -5.43
N LEU A 83 -10.34 3.52 -5.77
CA LEU A 83 -9.76 3.47 -7.11
C LEU A 83 -10.78 3.11 -8.20
N TYR A 84 -11.89 2.42 -7.87
CA TYR A 84 -12.99 2.17 -8.81
C TYR A 84 -13.54 3.48 -9.40
N LYS A 85 -13.60 4.56 -8.60
CA LYS A 85 -14.10 5.87 -9.05
C LYS A 85 -13.13 6.53 -10.03
N VAL A 86 -11.83 6.30 -9.84
CA VAL A 86 -10.75 6.91 -10.63
C VAL A 86 -10.57 6.17 -11.96
N PHE A 87 -10.46 4.85 -11.92
CA PHE A 87 -10.13 4.03 -13.09
C PHE A 87 -11.34 3.35 -13.75
N ARG A 88 -12.54 3.50 -13.18
CA ARG A 88 -13.79 2.91 -13.67
C ARG A 88 -13.72 1.38 -13.83
N LYS A 89 -13.06 0.71 -12.87
CA LYS A 89 -12.94 -0.75 -12.80
C LYS A 89 -13.57 -1.29 -11.53
N GLU A 90 -14.64 -2.05 -11.67
CA GLU A 90 -15.42 -2.58 -10.53
C GLU A 90 -14.65 -3.60 -9.72
N GLU A 91 -13.63 -4.25 -10.29
CA GLU A 91 -12.83 -5.26 -9.61
C GLU A 91 -12.14 -4.70 -8.35
N PHE A 92 -11.86 -3.39 -8.29
CA PHE A 92 -11.33 -2.74 -7.08
C PHE A 92 -12.29 -2.80 -5.88
N LEU A 93 -13.61 -2.89 -6.12
CA LEU A 93 -14.60 -3.05 -5.05
C LEU A 93 -14.48 -4.39 -4.32
N LEU A 94 -13.89 -5.40 -4.98
CA LEU A 94 -13.68 -6.73 -4.42
C LEU A 94 -12.50 -6.75 -3.43
N TYR A 95 -11.70 -5.69 -3.38
CA TYR A 95 -10.60 -5.58 -2.41
C TYR A 95 -11.15 -5.57 -0.99
N ASN A 96 -10.60 -6.43 -0.13
CA ASN A 96 -11.13 -6.64 1.21
C ASN A 96 -10.06 -6.46 2.29
N LYS A 97 -10.55 -6.33 3.54
CA LYS A 97 -9.72 -6.09 4.71
C LYS A 97 -8.62 -7.15 4.93
N LYS A 98 -8.87 -8.41 4.59
CA LYS A 98 -7.86 -9.48 4.75
C LYS A 98 -6.64 -9.23 3.88
N GLN A 99 -6.80 -8.62 2.71
CA GLN A 99 -5.69 -8.26 1.83
C GLN A 99 -4.84 -7.14 2.44
N SER A 100 -5.49 -6.08 2.96
CA SER A 100 -4.82 -5.00 3.71
C SER A 100 -4.06 -5.55 4.94
N ASP A 101 -4.73 -6.40 5.73
CA ASP A 101 -4.14 -7.03 6.92
C ASP A 101 -2.89 -7.86 6.55
N LYS A 102 -2.93 -8.58 5.43
CA LYS A 102 -1.78 -9.38 4.97
C LYS A 102 -0.54 -8.50 4.73
N ILE A 103 -0.70 -7.37 4.06
CA ILE A 103 0.41 -6.44 3.78
C ILE A 103 0.94 -5.84 5.08
N ILE A 104 0.05 -5.36 5.95
CA ILE A 104 0.43 -4.79 7.26
C ILE A 104 1.18 -5.84 8.10
N ASN A 105 0.70 -7.09 8.12
CA ASN A 105 1.31 -8.15 8.92
C ASN A 105 2.73 -8.48 8.47
N TYR A 106 3.04 -8.44 7.17
CA TYR A 106 4.43 -8.62 6.71
C TYR A 106 5.36 -7.55 7.28
N ILE A 107 4.93 -6.30 7.25
CA ILE A 107 5.71 -5.16 7.73
C ILE A 107 5.81 -5.17 9.26
N TYR A 108 4.70 -5.49 9.95
CA TYR A 108 4.67 -5.68 11.39
C TYR A 108 5.64 -6.78 11.85
N ASN A 109 5.61 -7.94 11.21
CA ASN A 109 6.50 -9.05 11.54
C ASN A 109 7.97 -8.68 11.30
N TYR A 110 8.25 -7.92 10.24
CA TYR A 110 9.59 -7.41 9.98
C TYR A 110 10.07 -6.48 11.11
N PHE A 111 9.30 -5.48 11.51
CA PHE A 111 9.71 -4.57 12.59
C PHE A 111 9.82 -5.30 13.94
N THR A 112 8.87 -6.17 14.28
CA THR A 112 8.90 -6.87 15.56
C THR A 112 10.02 -7.91 15.67
N ALA A 113 10.48 -8.49 14.56
CA ALA A 113 11.67 -9.33 14.56
C ALA A 113 12.93 -8.50 14.80
N ASN A 114 13.09 -7.37 14.10
CA ASN A 114 14.29 -6.54 14.22
C ASN A 114 14.37 -5.73 15.52
N LEU A 115 13.23 -5.41 16.15
CA LEU A 115 13.20 -4.72 17.45
C LEU A 115 13.52 -5.64 18.64
N LYS A 116 13.41 -6.96 18.46
CA LYS A 116 13.76 -7.96 19.49
C LYS A 116 15.23 -8.34 19.48
N ASP A 117 15.91 -8.14 18.34
CA ASP A 117 17.36 -8.24 18.27
C ASP A 117 17.97 -6.98 18.91
N ASP A 118 18.55 -7.11 20.10
CA ASP A 118 19.27 -6.05 20.85
C ASP A 118 20.51 -5.49 20.10
N GLY A 119 20.62 -5.67 18.78
CA GLY A 119 21.75 -5.24 17.95
C GLY A 119 21.91 -3.72 17.82
N PHE A 120 20.94 -2.92 18.26
CA PHE A 120 21.02 -1.45 18.24
C PHE A 120 21.54 -0.82 19.55
N LYS A 121 21.91 -1.62 20.56
CA LYS A 121 22.51 -1.10 21.81
C LYS A 121 24.03 -0.90 21.76
N ASN A 122 24.69 -1.24 20.65
CA ASN A 122 26.15 -1.15 20.51
C ASN A 122 26.58 -0.31 19.29
N ASN A 123 26.24 0.97 19.27
CA ASN A 123 27.00 2.00 18.53
C ASN A 123 26.85 3.36 19.21
#